data_AF-A0A7S0NJT3-F1
#
_entry.id   AF-A0A7S0NJT3-F1
#
_cell.length_a   1.000
_cell.length_b   1.000
_cell.length_c   1.000
_cell.angle_alpha   90.00
_cell.angle_beta   90.00
_cell.angle_gamma   90.00
#
_symmetry.space_group_name_H-M   'P 1'
#
loop_
_entity.id
_entity.type
_entity.pdbx_description
1 polymer ?
#
loop_
_entity_poly.entity_id
_entity_poly.type
_entity_poly.pdbx_seq_one_letter_code
_entity_poly.pdbx_strand_id
1 'polypeptide(L)'
;RAAMVVITVAGKLSDAHFQQCKKAAEFIATQIRGIKLDVRSLLPIDYDLSLPELMLPFYPSIRKHSGAVLCHAGPGRYIGGRDEFMAWCEDKFGYTDRTHPIFYERLAKTHMREYVAKSGREYVTMEVSIGGEVEGKLLIELFTDHAPKTCANFKELVKGGHDEIPDGEGYKGCLIHQVHVGGWFQTGDVVNKDGTGPQCCIYGESFGDECFRVKHDRPGTLAMACAGRNKNGCQFYVTQCVLDSLDGKRVGFGRVIDGVRLMKMIDRVETDAFQRPRQPIKIESCAMWTPTPEEEEAKENDEP
;
A
#
# COMPACT_ATOMS: atom_id res chain seq x y z
N ARG A 1 -11.14 -28.98 32.13
CA ARG A 1 -10.43 -27.74 31.70
C ARG A 1 -11.27 -27.14 30.59
N ALA A 2 -11.80 -25.92 30.74
CA ALA A 2 -12.49 -25.25 29.64
C ALA A 2 -11.49 -25.07 28.47
N ALA A 3 -11.88 -25.46 27.25
CA ALA A 3 -11.03 -25.29 26.09
C ALA A 3 -10.83 -23.80 25.83
N MET A 4 -9.57 -23.35 25.71
CA MET A 4 -9.30 -21.95 25.35
C MET A 4 -9.77 -21.70 23.91
N VAL A 5 -10.57 -20.64 23.73
CA VAL A 5 -11.00 -20.18 22.41
C VAL A 5 -10.07 -19.05 21.98
N VAL A 6 -9.39 -19.22 20.85
CA VAL A 6 -8.60 -18.13 20.25
C VAL A 6 -9.50 -17.38 19.28
N ILE A 7 -9.69 -16.08 19.47
CA ILE A 7 -10.33 -15.19 18.49
C ILE A 7 -9.21 -14.52 17.71
N THR A 8 -9.24 -14.61 16.39
CA THR A 8 -8.31 -13.91 15.51
C THR A 8 -9.05 -12.81 14.76
N VAL A 9 -8.49 -11.60 14.80
CA VAL A 9 -8.96 -10.43 14.06
C VAL A 9 -7.78 -9.88 13.26
N ALA A 10 -7.77 -10.11 11.96
CA ALA A 10 -6.72 -9.61 11.06
C ALA A 10 -7.32 -8.56 10.12
N GLY A 11 -6.68 -7.41 9.94
CA GLY A 11 -7.22 -6.37 9.08
C GLY A 11 -6.30 -5.20 8.82
N LYS A 12 -6.79 -4.30 7.98
CA LYS A 12 -6.11 -3.06 7.58
C LYS A 12 -6.12 -2.09 8.76
N LEU A 13 -4.95 -1.67 9.22
CA LEU A 13 -4.81 -0.76 10.37
C LEU A 13 -5.50 0.59 10.14
N SER A 14 -5.60 1.03 8.88
CA SER A 14 -6.22 2.28 8.48
C SER A 14 -7.71 2.14 8.14
N ASP A 15 -8.37 1.03 8.50
CA ASP A 15 -9.78 0.80 8.22
C ASP A 15 -10.64 0.78 9.50
N ALA A 16 -11.74 1.52 9.47
CA ALA A 16 -12.66 1.67 10.60
C ALA A 16 -13.32 0.35 11.01
N HIS A 17 -13.69 -0.50 10.06
CA HIS A 17 -14.32 -1.78 10.36
C HIS A 17 -13.35 -2.73 11.07
N PHE A 18 -12.08 -2.74 10.67
CA PHE A 18 -11.06 -3.47 11.41
C PHE A 18 -10.92 -2.95 12.84
N GLN A 19 -10.86 -1.62 13.03
CA GLN A 19 -10.75 -1.03 14.37
C GLN A 19 -11.95 -1.37 15.27
N GLN A 20 -13.15 -1.41 14.70
CA GLN A 20 -14.35 -1.84 15.41
C GLN A 20 -14.26 -3.29 15.86
N CYS A 21 -13.96 -4.22 14.95
CA CYS A 21 -13.84 -5.64 15.30
C CYS A 21 -12.72 -5.88 16.32
N LYS A 22 -11.59 -5.18 16.18
CA LYS A 22 -10.49 -5.23 17.14
C LYS A 22 -10.95 -4.80 18.54
N LYS A 23 -11.64 -3.67 18.66
CA LYS A 23 -12.13 -3.16 19.95
C LYS A 23 -13.18 -4.06 20.59
N ALA A 24 -14.10 -4.59 19.79
CA ALA A 24 -15.06 -5.59 20.24
C ALA A 24 -14.36 -6.84 20.80
N ALA A 25 -13.40 -7.38 20.06
CA ALA A 25 -12.65 -8.57 20.48
C ALA A 25 -11.78 -8.33 21.72
N GLU A 26 -11.11 -7.17 21.80
CA GLU A 26 -10.38 -6.73 22.99
C GLU A 26 -11.30 -6.67 24.21
N PHE A 27 -12.47 -6.03 24.09
CA PHE A 27 -13.44 -5.93 25.17
C PHE A 27 -13.91 -7.33 25.64
N ILE A 28 -14.34 -8.18 24.71
CA ILE A 28 -14.80 -9.55 25.01
C ILE A 28 -13.72 -10.35 25.75
N ALA A 29 -12.46 -10.27 25.30
CA ALA A 29 -11.34 -10.97 25.93
C ALA A 29 -11.06 -10.49 27.37
N THR A 30 -11.38 -9.23 27.72
CA THR A 30 -11.27 -8.75 29.10
C THR A 30 -12.39 -9.26 30.01
N GLN A 31 -13.58 -9.51 29.48
CA GLN A 31 -14.76 -9.90 30.26
C GLN A 31 -14.87 -11.41 30.48
N ILE A 32 -14.37 -12.22 29.54
CA ILE A 32 -14.61 -13.67 29.53
C ILE A 32 -13.31 -14.45 29.70
N ARG A 33 -13.26 -15.25 30.78
CA ARG A 33 -12.12 -16.15 31.03
C ARG A 33 -12.04 -17.24 29.97
N GLY A 34 -10.84 -17.52 29.49
CA GLY A 34 -10.58 -18.60 28.52
C GLY A 34 -10.63 -18.16 27.05
N ILE A 35 -10.83 -16.87 26.78
CA ILE A 35 -10.63 -16.28 25.45
C ILE A 35 -9.20 -15.75 25.34
N LYS A 36 -8.51 -16.14 24.27
CA LYS A 36 -7.23 -15.55 23.85
C LYS A 36 -7.45 -14.78 22.56
N LEU A 37 -6.80 -13.63 22.43
CA LEU A 37 -6.90 -12.78 21.25
C LEU A 37 -5.61 -12.87 20.41
N ASP A 38 -5.76 -13.00 19.09
CA ASP A 38 -4.72 -12.84 18.07
C ASP A 38 -5.12 -11.69 17.14
N VAL A 39 -4.59 -10.49 17.38
CA VAL A 39 -4.86 -9.32 16.53
C VAL A 39 -3.72 -9.09 15.57
N ARG A 40 -4.03 -9.03 14.28
CA ARG A 40 -3.08 -8.69 13.21
C ARG A 40 -3.46 -7.36 12.58
N SER A 41 -2.88 -6.29 13.11
CA SER A 41 -3.02 -4.93 12.58
C SER A 41 -1.96 -4.69 11.51
N LEU A 42 -2.35 -4.75 10.25
CA LEU A 42 -1.42 -4.76 9.11
C LEU A 42 -1.58 -3.50 8.26
N LEU A 43 -0.54 -3.08 7.54
CA LEU A 43 -0.71 -2.07 6.48
C LEU A 43 -1.67 -2.62 5.41
N PRO A 44 -2.39 -1.75 4.68
CA PRO A 44 -3.31 -2.19 3.65
C PRO A 44 -2.71 -3.21 2.66
N ILE A 45 -1.49 -2.96 2.17
CA ILE A 45 -0.78 -3.92 1.30
C ILE A 45 -0.47 -5.24 1.98
N ASP A 46 0.00 -5.21 3.23
CA ASP A 46 0.43 -6.40 3.96
C ASP A 46 -0.78 -7.29 4.28
N TYR A 47 -1.93 -6.69 4.58
CA TYR A 47 -3.20 -7.42 4.72
C TYR A 47 -3.63 -8.05 3.39
N ASP A 48 -3.68 -7.26 2.31
CA ASP A 48 -4.17 -7.75 1.01
C ASP A 48 -3.27 -8.85 0.42
N LEU A 49 -1.97 -8.84 0.71
CA LEU A 49 -1.01 -9.87 0.29
C LEU A 49 -1.04 -11.12 1.19
N SER A 50 -1.30 -10.97 2.49
CA SER A 50 -1.39 -12.11 3.43
C SER A 50 -2.74 -12.81 3.43
N LEU A 51 -3.77 -12.22 2.81
CA LEU A 51 -5.12 -12.77 2.79
C LEU A 51 -5.21 -14.23 2.30
N PRO A 52 -4.50 -14.68 1.25
CA PRO A 52 -4.51 -16.09 0.84
C PRO A 52 -4.00 -17.05 1.92
N GLU A 53 -2.96 -16.65 2.67
CA GLU A 53 -2.43 -17.45 3.78
C GLU A 53 -3.37 -17.47 4.99
N LEU A 54 -3.97 -16.32 5.31
CA LEU A 54 -5.00 -16.20 6.37
C LEU A 54 -6.22 -17.07 6.07
N MET A 55 -6.56 -17.22 4.79
CA MET A 55 -7.69 -18.00 4.30
C MET A 55 -7.41 -19.50 4.22
N LEU A 56 -6.14 -19.92 4.11
CA LEU A 56 -5.74 -21.30 3.84
C LEU A 56 -6.38 -22.34 4.78
N PRO A 57 -6.50 -22.10 6.11
CA PRO A 57 -7.13 -23.06 7.02
C PRO A 57 -8.61 -23.34 6.74
N PHE A 58 -9.28 -22.50 5.95
CA PHE A 58 -10.71 -22.61 5.65
C PHE A 58 -11.00 -23.12 4.23
N TYR A 59 -9.95 -23.40 3.45
CA TYR A 59 -10.07 -23.98 2.12
C TYR A 59 -10.42 -25.49 2.21
N PRO A 60 -11.28 -26.04 1.33
CA PRO A 60 -11.95 -25.41 0.17
C PRO A 60 -13.31 -24.77 0.47
N SER A 61 -13.77 -24.82 1.73
CA SER A 61 -15.09 -24.35 2.14
C SER A 61 -15.28 -22.86 1.91
N ILE A 62 -14.27 -22.06 2.23
CA ILE A 62 -14.24 -20.62 1.97
C ILE A 62 -13.18 -20.35 0.90
N ARG A 63 -13.64 -19.89 -0.27
CA ARG A 63 -12.77 -19.66 -1.44
C ARG A 63 -12.45 -18.19 -1.69
N LYS A 64 -13.23 -17.29 -1.10
CA LYS A 64 -13.05 -15.84 -1.24
C LYS A 64 -13.40 -15.15 0.08
N HIS A 65 -12.66 -14.09 0.36
CA HIS A 65 -12.99 -13.08 1.35
C HIS A 65 -12.81 -11.72 0.70
N SER A 66 -13.75 -10.83 0.95
CA SER A 66 -13.71 -9.44 0.50
C SER A 66 -14.06 -8.58 1.69
N GLY A 67 -13.13 -7.74 2.11
CA GLY A 67 -13.30 -6.92 3.31
C GLY A 67 -11.95 -6.49 3.84
N ALA A 68 -11.95 -5.43 4.63
CA ALA A 68 -10.75 -4.89 5.27
C ALA A 68 -10.41 -5.60 6.60
N VAL A 69 -11.24 -6.55 7.03
CA VAL A 69 -11.04 -7.37 8.22
C VAL A 69 -11.53 -8.79 7.98
N LEU A 70 -10.74 -9.76 8.42
CA LEU A 70 -11.06 -11.18 8.45
C LEU A 70 -11.03 -11.66 9.91
N CYS A 71 -12.15 -12.23 10.34
CA CYS A 71 -12.33 -12.77 11.68
C CYS A 71 -12.54 -14.29 11.64
N HIS A 72 -11.92 -15.00 12.58
CA HIS A 72 -12.15 -16.42 12.82
C HIS A 72 -11.96 -16.77 14.30
N ALA A 73 -12.54 -17.89 14.75
CA ALA A 73 -12.44 -18.32 16.14
C ALA A 73 -12.13 -19.82 16.28
N GLY A 74 -11.30 -20.18 17.24
CA GLY A 74 -10.90 -21.56 17.49
C GLY A 74 -10.27 -22.25 16.27
N PRO A 75 -10.17 -23.58 16.29
CA PRO A 75 -9.63 -24.33 15.16
C PRO A 75 -10.64 -24.35 14.00
N GLY A 76 -10.37 -23.60 12.93
CA GLY A 76 -11.04 -23.77 11.64
C GLY A 76 -12.44 -23.16 11.50
N ARG A 77 -12.95 -22.37 12.47
CA ARG A 77 -14.22 -21.65 12.28
C ARG A 77 -13.97 -20.25 11.72
N TYR A 78 -14.12 -20.13 10.41
CA TYR A 78 -14.29 -18.85 9.74
C TYR A 78 -15.54 -18.13 10.24
N ILE A 79 -15.45 -16.84 10.58
CA ILE A 79 -16.60 -16.03 10.98
C ILE A 79 -17.03 -15.14 9.81
N GLY A 80 -16.11 -14.36 9.25
CA GLY A 80 -16.43 -13.43 8.16
C GLY A 80 -15.71 -12.10 8.27
N GLY A 81 -16.33 -11.06 7.71
CA GLY A 81 -15.90 -9.68 7.84
C GLY A 81 -16.54 -9.02 9.06
N ARG A 82 -16.72 -7.70 8.99
CA ARG A 82 -17.24 -6.90 10.11
C ARG A 82 -18.63 -7.33 10.54
N ASP A 83 -19.56 -7.40 9.60
CA ASP A 83 -20.98 -7.65 9.92
C ASP A 83 -21.18 -9.03 10.53
N GLU A 84 -20.57 -10.06 9.95
CA GLU A 84 -20.66 -11.42 10.48
C GLU A 84 -19.98 -11.54 11.84
N PHE A 85 -18.87 -10.82 12.06
CA PHE A 85 -18.19 -10.82 13.35
C PHE A 85 -18.99 -10.12 14.44
N MET A 86 -19.59 -8.98 14.16
CA MET A 86 -20.40 -8.26 15.14
C MET A 86 -21.67 -9.04 15.50
N ALA A 87 -22.34 -9.63 14.50
CA ALA A 87 -23.48 -10.52 14.74
C ALA A 87 -23.09 -11.76 15.56
N TRP A 88 -21.92 -12.34 15.29
CA TRP A 88 -21.39 -13.45 16.08
C TRP A 88 -21.08 -13.04 17.53
N CYS A 89 -20.56 -11.84 17.74
CA CYS A 89 -20.29 -11.30 19.08
C CYS A 89 -21.58 -11.08 19.89
N GLU A 90 -22.63 -10.58 19.24
CA GLU A 90 -23.95 -10.42 19.86
C GLU A 90 -24.54 -11.77 20.25
N ASP A 91 -24.58 -12.75 19.33
CA ASP A 91 -25.12 -14.09 19.59
C ASP A 91 -24.36 -14.85 20.69
N LYS A 92 -23.02 -14.78 20.70
CA LYS A 92 -22.20 -15.57 21.62
C LYS A 92 -21.92 -14.92 22.96
N PHE A 93 -21.89 -13.60 23.01
CA PHE A 93 -21.43 -12.87 24.18
C PHE A 93 -22.40 -11.79 24.65
N GLY A 94 -23.52 -11.58 23.94
CA GLY A 94 -24.44 -10.47 24.21
C GLY A 94 -23.76 -9.11 24.02
N TYR A 95 -22.72 -9.05 23.19
CA TYR A 95 -21.98 -7.81 22.94
C TYR A 95 -22.68 -6.99 21.86
N THR A 96 -23.09 -5.78 22.22
CA THR A 96 -23.63 -4.78 21.28
C THR A 96 -22.77 -3.53 21.33
N ASP A 97 -22.28 -3.09 20.18
CA ASP A 97 -21.54 -1.84 20.06
C ASP A 97 -22.48 -0.68 19.75
N ARG A 98 -22.48 0.33 20.61
CA ARG A 98 -23.25 1.58 20.44
C ARG A 98 -22.36 2.77 20.12
N THR A 99 -21.07 2.54 19.91
CA THR A 99 -20.08 3.55 19.56
C THR A 99 -20.37 4.10 18.17
N HIS A 100 -20.32 5.43 18.02
CA HIS A 100 -20.54 6.08 16.74
C HIS A 100 -19.44 5.71 15.72
N PRO A 101 -19.76 5.41 14.44
CA PRO A 101 -18.77 4.99 13.43
C PRO A 101 -17.56 5.91 13.29
N ILE A 102 -17.76 7.23 13.39
CA ILE A 102 -16.70 8.26 13.35
C ILE A 102 -15.58 7.97 14.36
N PHE A 103 -15.87 7.37 15.52
CA PHE A 103 -14.82 7.01 16.48
C PHE A 103 -13.81 6.04 15.87
N TYR A 104 -14.27 5.04 15.13
CA TYR A 104 -13.40 4.05 14.50
C TYR A 104 -12.68 4.60 13.28
N GLU A 105 -13.29 5.53 12.56
CA GLU A 105 -12.60 6.29 11.49
C GLU A 105 -11.45 7.10 12.07
N ARG A 106 -11.68 7.84 13.17
CA ARG A 106 -10.62 8.58 13.87
C ARG A 106 -9.54 7.65 14.40
N LEU A 107 -9.92 6.53 15.02
CA LEU A 107 -8.96 5.55 15.53
C LEU A 107 -8.10 4.94 14.42
N ALA A 108 -8.69 4.67 13.26
CA ALA A 108 -7.97 4.20 12.08
C ALA A 108 -6.95 5.24 11.57
N LYS A 109 -7.36 6.53 11.50
CA LYS A 109 -6.46 7.64 11.14
C LYS A 109 -5.33 7.80 12.17
N THR A 110 -5.62 7.71 13.47
CA THR A 110 -4.62 7.76 14.55
C THR A 110 -3.58 6.65 14.39
N HIS A 111 -3.99 5.41 14.14
CA HIS A 111 -3.04 4.31 13.95
C HIS A 111 -2.16 4.48 12.71
N MET A 112 -2.70 5.04 11.62
CA MET A 112 -1.88 5.39 10.45
C MET A 112 -0.89 6.52 10.78
N ARG A 113 -1.30 7.52 11.56
CA ARG A 113 -0.43 8.59 12.07
C ARG A 113 0.71 8.05 12.93
N GLU A 114 0.41 7.15 13.87
CA GLU A 114 1.40 6.48 14.71
C GLU A 114 2.42 5.70 13.88
N TYR A 115 1.96 4.98 12.85
CA TYR A 115 2.84 4.26 11.92
C TYR A 115 3.80 5.22 11.20
N VAL A 116 3.26 6.30 10.63
CA VAL A 116 4.04 7.34 9.93
C VAL A 116 5.06 7.98 10.86
N ALA A 117 4.63 8.43 12.05
CA ALA A 117 5.49 9.05 13.05
C ALA A 117 6.61 8.09 13.50
N LYS A 118 6.29 6.81 13.73
CA LYS A 118 7.26 5.79 14.14
C LYS A 118 8.30 5.50 13.04
N SER A 119 7.89 5.55 11.77
CA SER A 119 8.80 5.30 10.65
C SER A 119 9.83 6.41 10.47
N GLY A 120 9.49 7.66 10.79
CA GLY A 120 10.31 8.84 10.49
C GLY A 120 10.56 9.07 8.98
N ARG A 121 9.80 8.39 8.12
CA ARG A 121 9.95 8.39 6.67
C ARG A 121 8.96 9.33 6.01
N GLU A 122 9.17 9.54 4.72
CA GLU A 122 8.31 10.37 3.89
C GLU A 122 7.43 9.53 2.99
N TYR A 123 6.32 10.12 2.58
CA TYR A 123 5.28 9.42 1.85
C TYR A 123 4.84 10.21 0.64
N VAL A 124 4.52 9.48 -0.42
CA VAL A 124 4.05 10.02 -1.68
C VAL A 124 2.77 9.30 -2.05
N THR A 125 1.91 10.02 -2.73
CA THR A 125 0.79 9.39 -3.40
C THR A 125 0.82 9.59 -4.90
N MET A 126 0.32 8.60 -5.63
CA MET A 126 0.23 8.61 -7.10
C MET A 126 -1.13 8.09 -7.54
N GLU A 127 -1.95 8.96 -8.12
CA GLU A 127 -3.23 8.61 -8.74
C GLU A 127 -3.01 8.16 -10.18
N VAL A 128 -3.64 7.04 -10.54
CA VAL A 128 -3.41 6.38 -11.83
C VAL A 128 -4.73 6.16 -12.53
N SER A 129 -4.75 6.50 -13.82
CA SER A 129 -5.83 6.15 -14.72
C SER A 129 -5.47 4.97 -15.61
N ILE A 130 -6.47 4.19 -16.04
CA ILE A 130 -6.36 3.15 -17.06
C ILE A 130 -7.39 3.47 -18.13
N GLY A 131 -6.97 3.65 -19.39
CA GLY A 131 -7.87 4.00 -20.48
C GLY A 131 -8.54 5.38 -20.33
N GLY A 132 -8.00 6.26 -19.49
CA GLY A 132 -8.54 7.60 -19.21
C GLY A 132 -9.48 7.68 -18.00
N GLU A 133 -9.81 6.57 -17.36
CA GLU A 133 -10.61 6.54 -16.12
C GLU A 133 -9.69 6.38 -14.91
N VAL A 134 -9.89 7.21 -13.87
CA VAL A 134 -9.13 7.12 -12.63
C VAL A 134 -9.54 5.86 -11.85
N GLU A 135 -8.62 4.93 -11.69
CA GLU A 135 -8.87 3.61 -11.10
C GLU A 135 -8.47 3.53 -9.62
N GLY A 136 -7.63 4.46 -9.18
CA GLY A 136 -7.24 4.58 -7.78
C GLY A 136 -5.88 5.22 -7.61
N LYS A 137 -5.33 5.00 -6.42
CA LYS A 137 -4.14 5.69 -5.95
C LYS A 137 -3.21 4.72 -5.23
N LEU A 138 -1.91 4.88 -5.46
CA LEU A 138 -0.86 4.23 -4.69
C LEU A 138 -0.46 5.17 -3.56
N LEU A 139 -0.37 4.66 -2.34
CA LEU A 139 0.32 5.31 -1.23
C LEU A 139 1.67 4.63 -1.06
N ILE A 140 2.74 5.41 -1.09
CA ILE A 140 4.12 4.95 -1.18
C ILE A 140 4.90 5.48 0.03
N GLU A 141 5.60 4.60 0.72
CA GLU A 141 6.60 4.91 1.75
C GLU A 141 7.99 4.99 1.10
N LEU A 142 8.72 6.07 1.33
CA LEU A 142 10.08 6.27 0.85
C LEU A 142 11.09 5.93 1.97
N PHE A 143 12.08 5.11 1.67
CA PHE A 143 13.10 4.68 2.62
C PHE A 143 14.25 5.70 2.70
N THR A 144 13.91 6.91 3.18
CA THR A 144 14.82 8.05 3.28
C THR A 144 16.04 7.80 4.17
N ASP A 145 15.96 6.84 5.08
CA ASP A 145 17.05 6.36 5.94
C ASP A 145 17.99 5.35 5.25
N HIS A 146 17.58 4.76 4.13
CA HIS A 146 18.38 3.79 3.36
C HIS A 146 18.93 4.38 2.07
N ALA A 147 18.13 5.15 1.35
CA ALA A 147 18.49 5.73 0.07
C ALA A 147 18.11 7.23 0.00
N PRO A 148 18.69 8.09 0.86
CA PRO A 148 18.32 9.50 0.96
C PRO A 148 18.47 10.27 -0.36
N LYS A 149 19.55 10.07 -1.11
CA LYS A 149 19.76 10.75 -2.40
C LYS A 149 18.75 10.29 -3.45
N THR A 150 18.49 8.98 -3.49
CA THR A 150 17.51 8.39 -4.40
C THR A 150 16.09 8.88 -4.09
N CYS A 151 15.73 8.92 -2.80
CA CYS A 151 14.45 9.44 -2.34
C CYS A 151 14.32 10.95 -2.60
N ALA A 152 15.38 11.73 -2.39
CA ALA A 152 15.38 13.17 -2.68
C ALA A 152 15.10 13.44 -4.16
N ASN A 153 15.78 12.71 -5.07
CA ASN A 153 15.46 12.78 -6.50
C ASN A 153 13.99 12.46 -6.79
N PHE A 154 13.49 11.33 -6.27
CA PHE A 154 12.11 10.93 -6.49
C PHE A 154 11.10 11.96 -5.99
N LYS A 155 11.32 12.54 -4.81
CA LYS A 155 10.44 13.56 -4.22
C LYS A 155 10.37 14.84 -5.04
N GLU A 156 11.51 15.35 -5.50
CA GLU A 156 11.52 16.55 -6.32
C GLU A 156 10.84 16.30 -7.68
N LEU A 157 11.00 15.10 -8.25
CA LEU A 157 10.25 14.68 -9.45
C LEU A 157 8.75 14.47 -9.18
N VAL A 158 8.33 14.14 -7.96
CA VAL A 158 6.91 14.13 -7.56
C VAL A 158 6.34 15.55 -7.50
N LYS A 159 7.11 16.51 -6.97
CA LYS A 159 6.68 17.92 -6.87
C LYS A 159 6.62 18.62 -8.23
N GLY A 160 7.55 18.29 -9.13
CA GLY A 160 7.77 19.07 -10.34
C GLY A 160 8.43 20.43 -10.05
N GLY A 161 8.53 21.27 -11.08
CA GLY A 161 9.09 22.62 -11.05
C GLY A 161 10.62 22.69 -11.01
N HIS A 162 11.32 21.58 -11.28
CA HIS A 162 12.78 21.54 -11.22
C HIS A 162 13.40 21.86 -12.59
N ASP A 163 14.34 22.82 -12.64
CA ASP A 163 14.91 23.37 -13.88
C ASP A 163 15.58 22.31 -14.78
N GLU A 164 16.12 21.25 -14.20
CA GLU A 164 16.74 20.12 -14.91
C GLU A 164 15.73 19.23 -15.66
N ILE A 165 14.42 19.43 -15.47
CA ILE A 165 13.36 18.58 -16.04
C ILE A 165 12.62 19.32 -17.16
N PRO A 166 12.70 18.83 -18.41
CA PRO A 166 11.95 19.40 -19.54
C PRO A 166 10.46 19.42 -19.21
N ASP A 167 9.81 20.57 -19.36
CA ASP A 167 8.41 20.88 -19.00
C ASP A 167 8.10 21.07 -17.51
N GLY A 168 9.01 20.69 -16.60
CA GLY A 168 8.84 20.91 -15.16
C GLY A 168 7.66 20.15 -14.51
N GLU A 169 6.88 19.33 -15.23
CA GLU A 169 5.73 18.65 -14.62
C GLU A 169 6.09 17.44 -13.73
N GLY A 170 7.36 17.01 -13.75
CA GLY A 170 7.80 15.86 -12.95
C GLY A 170 7.11 14.56 -13.38
N TYR A 171 6.62 13.76 -12.43
CA TYR A 171 5.95 12.48 -12.74
C TYR A 171 4.49 12.62 -13.22
N LYS A 172 3.87 13.79 -13.05
CA LYS A 172 2.53 14.02 -13.58
C LYS A 172 2.54 13.84 -15.10
N GLY A 173 1.54 13.12 -15.61
CA GLY A 173 1.39 12.82 -17.04
C GLY A 173 2.27 11.68 -17.55
N CYS A 174 3.19 11.13 -16.76
CA CYS A 174 4.01 9.99 -17.19
C CYS A 174 3.14 8.74 -17.41
N LEU A 175 3.40 8.04 -18.50
CA LEU A 175 2.81 6.73 -18.76
C LEU A 175 3.56 5.63 -18.00
N ILE A 176 2.79 4.67 -17.50
CA ILE A 176 3.30 3.33 -17.21
C ILE A 176 3.55 2.67 -18.57
N HIS A 177 4.75 2.87 -19.09
CA HIS A 177 5.11 2.55 -20.47
C HIS A 177 5.50 1.08 -20.66
N GLN A 178 5.80 0.35 -19.59
CA GLN A 178 6.05 -1.09 -19.65
C GLN A 178 5.37 -1.82 -18.48
N VAL A 179 4.70 -2.92 -18.77
CA VAL A 179 4.10 -3.84 -17.79
C VAL A 179 4.58 -5.26 -18.11
N HIS A 180 5.43 -5.79 -17.25
CA HIS A 180 5.82 -7.20 -17.26
C HIS A 180 4.85 -7.95 -16.35
N VAL A 181 3.82 -8.58 -16.94
CA VAL A 181 2.79 -9.34 -16.21
C VAL A 181 3.42 -10.38 -15.30
N GLY A 182 3.05 -10.37 -14.01
CA GLY A 182 3.64 -11.23 -12.98
C GLY A 182 5.09 -10.88 -12.63
N GLY A 183 5.56 -9.69 -12.99
CA GLY A 183 6.92 -9.19 -12.80
C GLY A 183 6.93 -7.80 -12.14
N TRP A 184 6.91 -6.75 -12.94
CA TRP A 184 6.90 -5.35 -12.49
C TRP A 184 6.26 -4.46 -13.55
N PHE A 185 5.90 -3.23 -13.18
CA PHE A 185 5.59 -2.18 -14.14
C PHE A 185 6.58 -1.03 -14.00
N GLN A 186 6.95 -0.41 -15.13
CA GLN A 186 7.92 0.67 -15.22
C GLN A 186 7.26 1.96 -15.69
N THR A 187 7.67 3.07 -15.08
CA THR A 187 7.15 4.42 -15.33
C THR A 187 8.22 5.46 -15.00
N GLY A 188 7.84 6.74 -15.00
CA GLY A 188 8.68 7.83 -14.52
C GLY A 188 9.60 8.45 -15.58
N ASP A 189 9.34 8.22 -16.86
CA ASP A 189 9.99 8.99 -17.93
C ASP A 189 9.43 10.41 -17.89
N VAL A 190 10.14 11.32 -17.23
CA VAL A 190 9.70 12.71 -17.08
C VAL A 190 10.00 13.57 -18.31
N VAL A 191 10.75 13.05 -19.29
CA VAL A 191 11.16 13.80 -20.49
C VAL A 191 10.19 13.59 -21.64
N ASN A 192 9.99 12.35 -22.08
CA ASN A 192 9.07 12.05 -23.19
C ASN A 192 7.73 11.51 -22.71
N LYS A 193 7.60 11.18 -21.42
CA LYS A 193 6.38 10.63 -20.79
C LYS A 193 5.95 9.25 -21.31
N ASP A 194 6.69 8.64 -22.23
CA ASP A 194 6.29 7.41 -22.95
C ASP A 194 7.33 6.27 -22.85
N GLY A 195 8.39 6.46 -22.07
CA GLY A 195 9.47 5.50 -21.85
C GLY A 195 10.65 5.64 -22.80
N THR A 196 10.60 6.54 -23.78
CA THR A 196 11.67 6.76 -24.76
C THR A 196 12.63 7.88 -24.39
N GLY A 197 12.29 8.66 -23.36
CA GLY A 197 13.09 9.80 -22.92
C GLY A 197 14.45 9.40 -22.36
N PRO A 198 15.47 10.28 -22.51
CA PRO A 198 16.74 10.09 -21.85
C PRO A 198 16.56 10.04 -20.33
N GLN A 199 17.44 9.31 -19.65
CA GLN A 199 17.51 9.39 -18.19
C GLN A 199 17.96 10.79 -17.78
N CYS A 200 17.26 11.37 -16.82
CA CYS A 200 17.62 12.62 -16.17
C CYS A 200 17.28 12.54 -14.68
N CYS A 201 17.82 13.44 -13.89
CA CYS A 201 17.55 13.54 -12.46
C CYS A 201 17.73 14.99 -12.00
N ILE A 202 17.40 15.27 -10.74
CA ILE A 202 17.61 16.60 -10.16
C ILE A 202 19.10 16.98 -9.99
N TYR A 203 20.01 16.07 -10.29
CA TYR A 203 21.46 16.26 -10.19
C TYR A 203 22.13 16.34 -11.59
N GLY A 204 21.35 16.48 -12.66
CA GLY A 204 21.81 16.45 -14.05
C GLY A 204 21.41 15.14 -14.74
N GLU A 205 22.32 14.52 -15.49
CA GLU A 205 21.98 13.34 -16.32
C GLU A 205 21.67 12.07 -15.52
N SER A 206 22.49 11.76 -14.51
CA SER A 206 22.31 10.56 -13.69
C SER A 206 23.05 10.63 -12.35
N PHE A 207 22.73 9.71 -11.44
CA PHE A 207 23.43 9.53 -10.18
C PHE A 207 23.76 8.07 -9.87
N GLY A 208 24.80 7.85 -9.05
CA GLY A 208 25.30 6.53 -8.69
C GLY A 208 24.36 5.71 -7.80
N ASP A 209 24.64 4.41 -7.68
CA ASP A 209 23.88 3.52 -6.80
C ASP A 209 24.20 3.82 -5.32
N GLU A 210 23.18 3.96 -4.48
CA GLU A 210 23.34 4.40 -3.09
C GLU A 210 23.44 3.23 -2.10
N CYS A 211 22.44 2.35 -2.03
CA CYS A 211 22.53 1.11 -1.27
C CYS A 211 21.66 -0.01 -1.85
N PHE A 212 21.98 -1.25 -1.48
CA PHE A 212 21.23 -2.45 -1.84
C PHE A 212 20.60 -3.14 -0.61
N ARG A 213 20.27 -2.35 0.43
CA ARG A 213 19.68 -2.85 1.69
C ARG A 213 18.24 -3.30 1.49
N VAL A 214 17.53 -2.65 0.57
CA VAL A 214 16.14 -2.95 0.23
C VAL A 214 16.12 -4.12 -0.73
N LYS A 215 15.40 -5.17 -0.34
CA LYS A 215 15.26 -6.42 -1.09
C LYS A 215 14.00 -6.38 -1.95
N HIS A 216 14.02 -7.07 -3.07
CA HIS A 216 12.86 -7.26 -3.95
C HIS A 216 12.11 -8.53 -3.52
N ASP A 217 11.83 -8.63 -2.22
CA ASP A 217 11.31 -9.83 -1.56
C ASP A 217 9.78 -9.89 -1.50
N ARG A 218 9.09 -8.89 -2.08
CA ARG A 218 7.64 -8.76 -2.03
C ARG A 218 7.11 -7.90 -3.19
N PRO A 219 5.84 -8.08 -3.59
CA PRO A 219 5.13 -7.10 -4.40
C PRO A 219 5.09 -5.72 -3.73
N GLY A 220 5.21 -4.68 -4.54
CA GLY A 220 5.08 -3.29 -4.10
C GLY A 220 6.41 -2.61 -3.78
N THR A 221 7.55 -3.29 -3.87
CA THR A 221 8.87 -2.63 -3.75
C THR A 221 9.10 -1.69 -4.94
N LEU A 222 9.52 -0.44 -4.65
CA LEU A 222 9.96 0.56 -5.62
C LEU A 222 11.47 0.50 -5.80
N ALA A 223 11.92 0.52 -7.05
CA ALA A 223 13.34 0.56 -7.39
C ALA A 223 13.62 1.33 -8.68
N MET A 224 14.82 1.90 -8.78
CA MET A 224 15.21 2.71 -9.93
C MET A 224 15.46 1.85 -11.18
N ALA A 225 14.89 2.26 -12.31
CA ALA A 225 15.17 1.67 -13.61
C ALA A 225 16.41 2.36 -14.20
N CYS A 226 17.60 1.79 -13.97
CA CYS A 226 18.84 2.38 -14.46
C CYS A 226 19.27 1.84 -15.84
N ALA A 227 19.83 2.73 -16.66
CA ALA A 227 20.39 2.43 -17.98
C ALA A 227 21.78 1.75 -17.91
N GLY A 228 22.17 1.27 -16.73
CA GLY A 228 23.47 0.69 -16.43
C GLY A 228 23.81 0.88 -14.95
N ARG A 229 24.84 0.17 -14.47
CA ARG A 229 25.33 0.33 -13.10
C ARG A 229 25.70 1.79 -12.82
N ASN A 230 25.31 2.33 -11.67
CA ASN A 230 25.54 3.72 -11.28
C ASN A 230 24.94 4.79 -12.23
N LYS A 231 23.86 4.48 -12.94
CA LYS A 231 23.17 5.42 -13.85
C LYS A 231 21.69 5.51 -13.53
N ASN A 232 21.37 5.89 -12.30
CA ASN A 232 19.99 6.14 -11.88
C ASN A 232 19.53 7.50 -12.39
N GLY A 233 18.26 7.59 -12.81
CA GLY A 233 17.65 8.79 -13.36
C GLY A 233 16.25 8.99 -12.79
N CYS A 234 15.28 9.17 -13.69
CA CYS A 234 13.90 9.47 -13.36
C CYS A 234 13.01 8.22 -13.43
N GLN A 235 13.34 7.26 -14.29
CA GLN A 235 12.49 6.09 -14.46
C GLN A 235 12.65 5.12 -13.28
N PHE A 236 11.53 4.55 -12.85
CA PHE A 236 11.47 3.59 -11.76
C PHE A 236 10.47 2.49 -12.09
N TYR A 237 10.55 1.37 -11.36
CA TYR A 237 9.59 0.30 -11.43
C TYR A 237 9.01 -0.05 -10.07
N VAL A 238 7.81 -0.63 -10.11
CA VAL A 238 7.13 -1.21 -8.95
C VAL A 238 6.95 -2.70 -9.20
N THR A 239 7.45 -3.51 -8.28
CA THR A 239 7.36 -4.97 -8.35
C THR A 239 5.92 -5.46 -8.14
N GLN A 240 5.51 -6.48 -8.89
CA GLN A 240 4.24 -7.20 -8.76
C GLN A 240 4.43 -8.59 -8.14
N CYS A 241 5.67 -9.06 -8.05
CA CYS A 241 6.06 -10.34 -7.47
C CYS A 241 7.42 -10.22 -6.76
N VAL A 242 7.89 -11.34 -6.19
CA VAL A 242 9.25 -11.47 -5.67
C VAL A 242 10.24 -11.51 -6.84
N LEU A 243 11.25 -10.64 -6.82
CA LEU A 243 12.28 -10.50 -7.86
C LEU A 243 13.69 -10.51 -7.25
N ASP A 244 14.00 -11.53 -6.46
CA ASP A 244 15.30 -11.73 -5.80
C ASP A 244 16.51 -11.60 -6.75
N SER A 245 16.35 -11.99 -8.02
CA SER A 245 17.36 -11.85 -9.06
C SER A 245 17.82 -10.41 -9.33
N LEU A 246 17.06 -9.40 -8.89
CA LEU A 246 17.38 -7.96 -8.98
C LEU A 246 18.13 -7.43 -7.76
N ASP A 247 18.21 -8.20 -6.68
CA ASP A 247 18.92 -7.80 -5.47
C ASP A 247 20.41 -7.58 -5.73
N GLY A 248 20.95 -6.49 -5.19
CA GLY A 248 22.34 -6.09 -5.43
C GLY A 248 22.61 -5.52 -6.82
N LYS A 249 21.60 -5.44 -7.70
CA LYS A 249 21.72 -4.90 -9.06
C LYS A 249 20.93 -3.60 -9.24
N ARG A 250 19.80 -3.46 -8.55
CA ARG A 250 18.92 -2.29 -8.62
C ARG A 250 18.71 -1.70 -7.24
N VAL A 251 18.71 -0.37 -7.15
CA VAL A 251 18.52 0.36 -5.89
C VAL A 251 17.03 0.40 -5.56
N GLY A 252 16.61 -0.39 -4.55
CA GLY A 252 15.30 -0.25 -3.93
C GLY A 252 15.28 0.96 -3.00
N PHE A 253 14.25 1.79 -3.08
CA PHE A 253 14.18 3.07 -2.35
C PHE A 253 12.83 3.33 -1.68
N GLY A 254 11.86 2.44 -1.82
CA GLY A 254 10.57 2.59 -1.17
C GLY A 254 9.68 1.37 -1.35
N ARG A 255 8.45 1.48 -0.86
CA ARG A 255 7.40 0.48 -1.09
C ARG A 255 6.01 1.11 -1.16
N VAL A 256 5.13 0.48 -1.91
CA VAL A 256 3.68 0.71 -1.80
C VAL A 256 3.21 0.20 -0.43
N ILE A 257 2.37 0.97 0.25
CA ILE A 257 1.71 0.59 1.52
C ILE A 257 0.19 0.50 1.39
N ASP A 258 -0.39 1.13 0.36
CA ASP A 258 -1.79 0.99 -0.03
C ASP A 258 -1.94 1.11 -1.56
N GLY A 259 -2.93 0.41 -2.13
CA GLY A 259 -3.21 0.40 -3.57
C GLY A 259 -3.05 -0.95 -4.27
N VAL A 260 -3.10 -2.08 -3.55
CA VAL A 260 -2.95 -3.43 -4.14
C VAL A 260 -3.99 -3.72 -5.21
N ARG A 261 -5.23 -3.21 -5.07
CA ARG A 261 -6.26 -3.34 -6.11
C ARG A 261 -5.79 -2.74 -7.43
N LEU A 262 -5.27 -1.51 -7.40
CA LEU A 262 -4.73 -0.83 -8.58
C LEU A 262 -3.55 -1.60 -9.18
N MET A 263 -2.61 -2.06 -8.34
CA MET A 263 -1.51 -2.90 -8.79
C MET A 263 -2.01 -4.17 -9.52
N LYS A 264 -2.98 -4.89 -8.96
CA LYS A 264 -3.58 -6.08 -9.59
C LYS A 264 -4.33 -5.76 -10.89
N MET A 265 -4.88 -4.56 -11.04
CA MET A 265 -5.51 -4.13 -12.30
C MET A 265 -4.44 -3.87 -13.37
N ILE A 266 -3.36 -3.15 -13.01
CA ILE A 266 -2.21 -2.93 -13.89
C ILE A 266 -1.59 -4.26 -14.34
N ASP A 267 -1.44 -5.24 -13.45
CA ASP A 267 -0.86 -6.56 -13.78
C ASP A 267 -1.71 -7.41 -14.74
N ARG A 268 -2.98 -7.04 -14.95
CA ARG A 268 -3.94 -7.79 -15.78
C ARG A 268 -4.23 -7.14 -17.13
N VAL A 269 -3.60 -6.01 -17.43
CA VAL A 269 -3.80 -5.32 -18.70
C VAL A 269 -3.20 -6.12 -19.86
N GLU A 270 -3.79 -5.99 -21.04
CA GLU A 270 -3.19 -6.52 -22.26
C GLU A 270 -2.01 -5.64 -22.68
N THR A 271 -0.89 -6.29 -23.00
CA THR A 271 0.32 -5.62 -23.51
C THR A 271 0.64 -6.04 -24.93
N ASP A 272 1.41 -5.22 -25.64
CA ASP A 272 1.99 -5.59 -26.93
C ASP A 272 3.27 -6.44 -26.78
N ALA A 273 3.95 -6.69 -27.90
CA ALA A 273 5.20 -7.47 -27.93
C ALA A 273 6.37 -6.80 -27.18
N PHE A 274 6.31 -5.50 -26.93
CA PHE A 274 7.29 -4.70 -26.19
C PHE A 274 6.83 -4.39 -24.76
N GLN A 275 5.85 -5.14 -24.26
CA GLN A 275 5.29 -5.01 -22.92
C GLN A 275 4.61 -3.66 -22.68
N ARG A 276 4.27 -2.91 -23.75
CA ARG A 276 3.53 -1.66 -23.63
C ARG A 276 2.04 -1.95 -23.44
N PRO A 277 1.36 -1.37 -22.44
CA PRO A 277 -0.09 -1.51 -22.29
C PRO A 277 -0.85 -1.04 -23.53
N ARG A 278 -1.85 -1.82 -23.96
CA ARG A 278 -2.72 -1.45 -25.10
C ARG A 278 -3.65 -0.29 -24.75
N GLN A 279 -4.12 -0.25 -23.51
CA GLN A 279 -4.81 0.91 -22.95
C GLN A 279 -3.78 1.79 -22.24
N PRO A 280 -3.79 3.11 -22.47
CA PRO A 280 -2.85 4.00 -21.79
C PRO A 280 -3.09 3.94 -20.28
N ILE A 281 -2.00 3.75 -19.53
CA ILE A 281 -2.00 3.83 -18.08
C ILE A 281 -1.14 5.03 -17.70
N LYS A 282 -1.68 5.98 -16.96
CA LYS A 282 -1.05 7.30 -16.78
C LYS A 282 -1.13 7.75 -15.33
N ILE A 283 -0.07 8.40 -14.86
CA ILE A 283 -0.07 9.11 -13.58
C ILE A 283 -0.83 10.43 -13.77
N GLU A 284 -2.05 10.50 -13.27
CA GLU A 284 -2.89 11.71 -13.39
C GLU A 284 -2.45 12.80 -12.41
N SER A 285 -2.08 12.39 -11.18
CA SER A 285 -1.59 13.28 -10.16
C SER A 285 -0.62 12.56 -9.22
N CYS A 286 0.35 13.30 -8.68
CA CYS A 286 1.22 12.82 -7.62
C CYS A 286 1.54 13.95 -6.66
N ALA A 287 1.69 13.62 -5.37
CA ALA A 287 1.98 14.62 -4.34
C ALA A 287 2.67 13.97 -3.13
N MET A 288 3.45 14.77 -2.42
CA MET A 288 3.86 14.43 -1.05
C MET A 288 2.62 14.26 -0.20
N TRP A 289 2.64 13.27 0.69
CA TRP A 289 1.51 12.95 1.56
C TRP A 289 1.92 13.01 3.01
N THR A 290 1.05 13.62 3.81
CA THR A 290 1.09 13.58 5.26
C THR A 290 -0.30 13.17 5.76
N PRO A 291 -0.38 12.39 6.85
CA PRO A 291 -1.66 12.18 7.50
C PRO A 291 -2.29 13.51 7.93
N THR A 292 -3.61 13.62 7.82
CA THR A 292 -4.36 14.80 8.27
C THR A 292 -4.10 15.07 9.77
N PRO A 293 -3.78 16.32 10.15
CA PRO A 293 -3.66 16.73 11.55
C PRO A 293 -4.97 16.61 12.32
N GLU A 294 -4.85 16.40 13.63
CA GLU A 294 -5.97 16.24 14.57
C GLU A 294 -6.89 17.48 14.64
N GLU A 295 -6.32 18.68 14.48
CA GLU A 295 -7.03 19.95 14.55
C GLU A 295 -7.90 20.25 13.32
N GLU A 296 -7.52 19.73 12.15
CA GLU A 296 -8.31 19.88 10.92
C GLU A 296 -9.53 18.96 10.97
N GLU A 297 -9.39 17.76 11.55
CA GLU A 297 -10.51 16.85 11.78
C GLU A 297 -11.52 17.41 12.80
N ALA A 298 -11.08 18.16 13.80
CA ALA A 298 -11.98 18.79 14.77
C ALA A 298 -12.86 19.87 14.10
N LYS A 299 -12.31 20.64 13.16
CA LYS A 299 -13.02 21.72 12.44
C LYS A 299 -14.03 21.18 11.43
N GLU A 300 -13.67 20.13 10.69
CA GLU A 300 -14.56 19.50 9.69
C GLU A 300 -15.80 18.85 10.33
N ASN A 301 -15.73 18.51 11.63
CA ASN A 301 -16.85 17.92 12.39
C ASN A 301 -17.69 18.96 13.17
N ASP A 302 -17.28 20.23 13.19
CA ASP A 302 -18.05 21.34 13.78
C ASP A 302 -18.88 22.10 12.71
N GLU A 303 -18.77 21.73 11.43
CA GLU A 303 -19.68 22.19 10.40
C GLU A 303 -20.99 21.35 10.42
N PRO A 304 -22.17 22.01 10.46
CA PRO A 304 -23.45 21.39 10.76
C PRO A 304 -24.04 20.51 9.64
#